data_AF-A0A914I2M9-F1
#
_entry.id   AF-A0A914I2M9-F1
#
_cell.length_a   1.000
_cell.length_b   1.000
_cell.length_c   1.000
_cell.angle_alpha   90.00
_cell.angle_beta   90.00
_cell.angle_gamma   90.00
#
_symmetry.space_group_name_H-M   'P 1'
#
loop_
_entity.id
_entity.type
_entity.pdbx_description
1 polymer ?
#
loop_
_entity_poly.entity_id
_entity_poly.type
_entity_poly.pdbx_seq_one_letter_code
_entity_poly.pdbx_strand_id
1 'polypeptide(L)'
;MGKTQRRAKADTGGRGGSQRRHTVLGLNRAQRKFKRKQLLHTTDPEQHPQSLQNVHDRSGGTNDPIAEDKLMNRGGAKAVPKLLLPSLPSSDNASPPPAKPNQPKRGGAYLSAYKRAQLTFERLQAEKREQRERAREERAQAEAQRELSASWRRKKNQALQLRTAKGQPNLNAQVGILLEQITRRRDGGGGGGKPKRKIFPFLYWLLGTLFGVAHALAVSRLDERVPDAYMDEEFHVAQARQYCAGNFDHWNPKITTPPLLYLLVPLLRLCGRERFVNSVLVPICFVGLCRLRRSLGQRKCKSDVTGVHLPVLAVLCVPVLLDTSLLFYTDLLSLTLLAHALATDGQRHPFKMFLAFALALFVRQTNIVWVCFPCLPVVWTALRTLLVQQQQQSLYGTINFLIRRLWPNALLCFGFIIFLYLNGGAVVLGDRSAHRPVFHVPQLLYFCAFVAASALPQFVLYCFWVMRNGFGTKHWSAISFWRFAAVAIVAGFALVAAVHCCTLAHPYLLADNRHFTFYIWKRLFQRHWLVKYALVPAYVVCAAFLWHSMDTNTVTKVAFAVATSVCLIPAHLLEFRYFIVPYAVWRLHVGGGGDAQPRWVLFTELATHFVVREYTKN
;
A
#
# COMPACT_ATOMS: atom_id res chain seq x y z
N MET A 1 -35.19 -72.92 -7.67
CA MET A 1 -36.61 -72.99 -7.25
C MET A 1 -36.66 -72.48 -5.82
N GLY A 2 -37.13 -71.28 -5.49
CA GLY A 2 -38.51 -70.75 -5.51
C GLY A 2 -38.62 -69.99 -4.16
N LYS A 3 -38.78 -68.66 -4.12
CA LYS A 3 -40.07 -67.93 -4.01
C LYS A 3 -40.97 -68.57 -2.93
N THR A 4 -41.50 -67.90 -1.90
CA THR A 4 -41.88 -66.48 -1.73
C THR A 4 -42.50 -66.29 -0.32
N GLN A 5 -42.41 -65.05 0.22
CA GLN A 5 -43.43 -64.33 1.03
C GLN A 5 -43.86 -64.88 2.42
N ARG A 6 -44.12 -64.10 3.49
CA ARG A 6 -44.81 -62.79 3.61
C ARG A 6 -44.63 -62.17 5.02
N ARG A 7 -44.48 -60.83 5.08
CA ARG A 7 -45.02 -59.80 6.02
C ARG A 7 -45.24 -60.09 7.53
N ALA A 8 -44.71 -59.24 8.43
CA ALA A 8 -45.37 -58.02 8.98
C ALA A 8 -44.69 -57.40 10.25
N LYS A 9 -44.60 -56.05 10.26
CA LYS A 9 -44.70 -55.02 11.34
C LYS A 9 -43.89 -55.08 12.67
N ALA A 10 -43.09 -54.00 12.82
CA ALA A 10 -43.09 -52.95 13.86
C ALA A 10 -42.68 -53.21 15.34
N ASP A 11 -41.74 -52.35 15.77
CA ASP A 11 -41.45 -51.80 17.11
C ASP A 11 -41.36 -52.70 18.35
N THR A 12 -40.21 -52.63 19.02
CA THR A 12 -40.10 -52.46 20.49
C THR A 12 -38.66 -52.13 20.88
N GLY A 13 -38.50 -51.15 21.78
CA GLY A 13 -37.22 -50.81 22.40
C GLY A 13 -36.98 -51.50 23.75
N GLY A 14 -35.83 -51.17 24.36
CA GLY A 14 -35.40 -51.56 25.72
C GLY A 14 -34.50 -52.81 25.74
N ARG A 15 -33.48 -52.96 26.59
CA ARG A 15 -33.18 -52.35 27.90
C ARG A 15 -31.76 -52.75 28.37
N GLY A 16 -31.21 -51.96 29.29
CA GLY A 16 -30.27 -52.39 30.35
C GLY A 16 -28.79 -52.07 30.09
N GLY A 17 -28.01 -51.48 30.99
CA GLY A 17 -28.19 -51.11 32.40
C GLY A 17 -26.82 -51.13 33.11
N SER A 18 -26.71 -50.39 34.23
CA SER A 18 -25.62 -50.38 35.25
C SER A 18 -24.44 -49.39 35.03
N GLN A 19 -23.79 -48.78 36.03
CA GLN A 19 -24.07 -48.10 37.33
C GLN A 19 -22.69 -47.67 37.91
N ARG A 20 -22.69 -46.78 38.92
CA ARG A 20 -21.57 -46.32 39.82
C ARG A 20 -20.69 -45.18 39.27
N ARG A 21 -20.66 -43.94 39.78
CA ARG A 21 -20.58 -43.30 41.14
C ARG A 21 -19.32 -43.63 41.97
N HIS A 22 -18.47 -42.61 42.16
CA HIS A 22 -17.89 -42.07 43.42
C HIS A 22 -17.29 -40.67 43.09
N THR A 23 -17.70 -39.49 43.62
CA THR A 23 -17.47 -38.86 44.96
C THR A 23 -15.98 -38.80 45.36
N VAL A 24 -15.33 -37.71 45.83
CA VAL A 24 -15.79 -36.55 46.63
C VAL A 24 -14.60 -35.60 47.00
N LEU A 25 -14.90 -34.35 47.45
CA LEU A 25 -14.10 -33.35 48.24
C LEU A 25 -12.87 -32.67 47.58
N GLY A 26 -12.53 -31.39 47.81
CA GLY A 26 -13.04 -30.34 48.71
C GLY A 26 -11.90 -29.44 49.24
N LEU A 27 -12.11 -28.12 49.20
CA LEU A 27 -11.55 -27.05 50.07
C LEU A 27 -10.08 -26.56 50.02
N ASN A 28 -9.96 -25.27 49.67
CA ASN A 28 -9.29 -24.14 50.38
C ASN A 28 -8.14 -24.40 51.37
N ARG A 29 -7.02 -23.67 51.17
CA ARG A 29 -6.34 -22.73 52.11
C ARG A 29 -4.91 -22.45 51.60
N ALA A 30 -4.59 -21.20 51.27
CA ALA A 30 -3.97 -20.20 52.14
C ALA A 30 -2.43 -20.30 52.22
N GLN A 31 -1.80 -19.20 51.80
CA GLN A 31 -0.65 -18.53 52.42
C GLN A 31 0.38 -19.40 53.17
N ARG A 32 1.66 -19.23 52.81
CA ARG A 32 2.73 -18.64 53.65
C ARG A 32 4.06 -18.69 52.89
N LYS A 33 4.70 -17.52 52.69
CA LYS A 33 5.89 -17.00 53.43
C LYS A 33 7.21 -17.54 52.82
N PHE A 34 8.34 -16.85 52.72
CA PHE A 34 8.91 -15.64 53.33
C PHE A 34 10.10 -15.24 52.42
N LYS A 35 10.37 -13.97 52.08
CA LYS A 35 10.97 -12.87 52.88
C LYS A 35 12.41 -13.13 53.36
N ARG A 36 13.39 -12.48 52.71
CA ARG A 36 14.60 -11.78 53.22
C ARG A 36 15.63 -11.71 52.06
N LYS A 37 16.41 -10.66 51.85
CA LYS A 37 16.83 -9.56 52.74
C LYS A 37 17.31 -8.39 51.85
N GLN A 38 16.92 -7.20 52.27
CA GLN A 38 17.48 -5.91 51.87
C GLN A 38 18.43 -5.46 53.00
N LEU A 39 19.19 -4.37 52.76
CA LEU A 39 20.01 -3.54 53.68
C LEU A 39 21.50 -3.93 53.71
N LEU A 40 22.50 -3.03 53.73
CA LEU A 40 22.65 -1.56 53.91
C LEU A 40 24.14 -1.26 53.58
N HIS A 41 24.56 -0.15 52.98
CA HIS A 41 25.01 1.13 53.59
C HIS A 41 25.58 1.99 52.42
N THR A 42 25.07 3.18 52.07
CA THR A 42 25.44 4.56 52.49
C THR A 42 26.93 4.92 52.43
N THR A 43 27.30 5.92 51.61
CA THR A 43 27.87 7.25 51.97
C THR A 43 28.41 7.99 50.71
N ASP A 44 27.94 9.23 50.47
CA ASP A 44 28.60 10.32 49.71
C ASP A 44 29.75 10.95 50.56
N PRO A 45 30.56 11.97 50.14
CA PRO A 45 30.56 12.85 48.95
C PRO A 45 31.96 13.17 48.31
N GLU A 46 31.93 14.02 47.27
CA GLU A 46 32.85 15.16 46.99
C GLU A 46 34.11 15.06 46.07
N GLN A 47 34.27 16.16 45.29
CA GLN A 47 35.48 16.80 44.72
C GLN A 47 35.88 16.61 43.23
N HIS A 48 35.77 17.74 42.50
CA HIS A 48 36.57 18.20 41.36
C HIS A 48 37.92 18.75 41.88
N PRO A 49 39.02 18.86 41.08
CA PRO A 49 39.14 19.94 40.06
C PRO A 49 40.07 19.64 38.84
N GLN A 50 40.04 20.54 37.83
CA GLN A 50 41.15 21.15 37.02
C GLN A 50 42.37 20.28 36.56
N SER A 51 43.06 20.45 35.42
CA SER A 51 43.27 21.51 34.42
C SER A 51 44.24 20.98 33.31
N LEU A 52 44.54 21.85 32.32
CA LEU A 52 45.63 21.88 31.31
C LEU A 52 45.18 21.57 29.87
N GLN A 53 44.96 22.57 28.99
CA GLN A 53 45.96 23.41 28.25
C GLN A 53 46.88 22.55 27.37
N ASN A 54 47.14 22.83 26.08
CA ASN A 54 47.22 24.11 25.38
C ASN A 54 47.43 23.84 23.86
N VAL A 55 46.97 24.76 22.98
CA VAL A 55 47.75 25.42 21.89
C VAL A 55 48.19 24.54 20.68
N HIS A 56 48.09 24.90 19.39
CA HIS A 56 48.21 26.18 18.66
C HIS A 56 47.62 26.06 17.24
N ASP A 57 47.09 27.17 16.72
CA ASP A 57 47.40 27.85 15.43
C ASP A 57 47.39 27.04 14.10
N ARG A 58 46.96 27.57 12.95
CA ARG A 58 46.67 28.94 12.51
C ARG A 58 46.00 28.91 11.13
N SER A 59 45.17 29.95 10.89
CA SER A 59 44.99 30.77 9.66
C SER A 59 45.41 30.22 8.30
N GLY A 60 44.73 30.48 7.18
CA GLY A 60 43.76 31.51 6.79
C GLY A 60 43.54 31.32 5.28
N GLY A 61 42.36 31.62 4.73
CA GLY A 61 42.07 32.88 4.04
C GLY A 61 42.69 32.90 2.63
N THR A 62 42.04 33.28 1.53
CA THR A 62 40.82 34.03 1.26
C THR A 62 40.73 34.18 -0.29
N ASN A 63 39.54 34.53 -0.79
CA ASN A 63 39.27 35.31 -2.03
C ASN A 63 39.07 34.57 -3.37
N ASP A 64 37.79 34.51 -3.76
CA ASP A 64 37.22 34.79 -5.09
C ASP A 64 37.67 36.18 -5.63
N PRO A 65 37.66 36.52 -6.95
CA PRO A 65 36.40 36.69 -7.73
C PRO A 65 36.41 36.55 -9.28
N ILE A 66 35.18 36.36 -9.82
CA ILE A 66 34.49 37.00 -10.99
C ILE A 66 35.18 37.14 -12.39
N ALA A 67 34.42 36.73 -13.43
CA ALA A 67 34.15 37.39 -14.75
C ALA A 67 34.12 36.36 -15.90
N GLU A 68 32.95 36.06 -16.51
CA GLU A 68 32.41 36.65 -17.75
C GLU A 68 33.38 36.73 -18.95
N ASP A 69 33.11 35.99 -20.05
CA ASP A 69 32.41 36.50 -21.25
C ASP A 69 32.76 35.69 -22.54
N LYS A 70 31.72 35.48 -23.36
CA LYS A 70 31.68 35.50 -24.84
C LYS A 70 32.46 34.57 -25.82
N LEU A 71 31.68 34.24 -26.87
CA LEU A 71 31.97 34.10 -28.31
C LEU A 71 32.37 32.74 -28.94
N MET A 72 31.37 32.20 -29.67
CA MET A 72 31.38 31.83 -31.09
C MET A 72 32.50 30.92 -31.68
N ASN A 73 32.03 29.75 -32.14
CA ASN A 73 32.02 29.31 -33.55
C ASN A 73 33.37 29.03 -34.27
N ARG A 74 33.66 27.74 -34.54
CA ARG A 74 33.94 27.16 -35.89
C ARG A 74 34.68 25.80 -35.82
N GLY A 75 34.12 24.81 -36.53
CA GLY A 75 34.81 23.99 -37.53
C GLY A 75 35.86 22.94 -37.12
N GLY A 76 35.75 21.76 -37.74
CA GLY A 76 36.92 20.98 -38.15
C GLY A 76 37.10 19.61 -37.50
N ALA A 77 36.87 18.55 -38.29
CA ALA A 77 37.18 17.16 -37.95
C ALA A 77 38.68 16.84 -38.06
N LYS A 78 39.20 15.94 -37.19
CA LYS A 78 39.94 14.69 -37.55
C LYS A 78 40.73 14.06 -36.37
N ALA A 79 40.63 12.72 -36.32
CA ALA A 79 41.63 11.67 -36.01
C ALA A 79 42.36 11.64 -34.62
N VAL A 80 42.13 10.62 -33.76
CA VAL A 80 42.89 9.33 -33.53
C VAL A 80 44.26 9.55 -32.85
N PRO A 81 44.66 8.88 -31.71
CA PRO A 81 44.93 7.43 -31.68
C PRO A 81 44.67 6.61 -30.38
N LYS A 82 44.65 5.29 -30.63
CA LYS A 82 44.63 4.11 -29.74
C LYS A 82 45.80 4.05 -28.74
N LEU A 83 45.55 3.41 -27.59
CA LEU A 83 46.57 2.67 -26.83
C LEU A 83 46.07 1.26 -26.44
N LEU A 84 46.95 0.28 -26.57
CA LEU A 84 46.78 -1.18 -26.45
C LEU A 84 46.84 -1.71 -25.00
N LEU A 85 46.26 -2.91 -24.79
CA LEU A 85 46.88 -4.17 -24.28
C LEU A 85 45.80 -5.08 -23.63
N PRO A 86 46.02 -6.40 -23.42
CA PRO A 86 46.83 -7.40 -24.13
C PRO A 86 46.05 -8.69 -24.51
N SER A 87 46.67 -9.49 -25.38
CA SER A 87 46.25 -10.78 -25.95
C SER A 87 46.64 -12.02 -25.13
N LEU A 88 45.84 -13.09 -25.17
CA LEU A 88 46.25 -14.49 -24.93
C LEU A 88 45.40 -15.46 -25.81
N PRO A 89 45.87 -16.69 -26.10
CA PRO A 89 45.89 -17.22 -27.47
C PRO A 89 45.02 -18.46 -27.75
N SER A 90 44.66 -18.56 -29.04
CA SER A 90 44.40 -19.70 -29.94
C SER A 90 43.94 -21.06 -29.40
N SER A 91 42.83 -21.56 -29.96
CA SER A 91 42.87 -22.86 -30.64
C SER A 91 41.83 -22.92 -31.77
N ASP A 92 42.32 -23.35 -32.92
CA ASP A 92 41.66 -23.45 -34.22
C ASP A 92 40.48 -24.41 -34.25
N ASN A 93 39.45 -24.03 -35.02
CA ASN A 93 38.69 -24.83 -35.98
C ASN A 93 37.25 -24.32 -36.10
N ALA A 94 37.01 -23.44 -37.08
CA ALA A 94 35.69 -23.29 -37.68
C ALA A 94 35.83 -22.79 -39.12
N SER A 95 35.39 -23.64 -40.04
CA SER A 95 35.24 -23.40 -41.48
C SER A 95 34.46 -22.09 -41.76
N PRO A 96 34.67 -21.45 -42.92
CA PRO A 96 33.96 -20.23 -43.28
C PRO A 96 32.44 -20.49 -43.36
N PRO A 97 31.59 -19.58 -42.83
CA PRO A 97 30.14 -19.73 -42.95
C PRO A 97 29.71 -19.63 -44.42
N PRO A 98 28.72 -20.44 -44.85
CA PRO A 98 28.30 -20.50 -46.25
C PRO A 98 27.69 -19.17 -46.71
N ALA A 99 27.91 -18.88 -47.99
CA ALA A 99 27.40 -17.71 -48.69
C ALA A 99 25.90 -17.48 -48.43
N LYS A 100 25.55 -16.23 -48.10
CA LYS A 100 24.16 -15.79 -47.95
C LYS A 100 23.39 -16.14 -49.22
N PRO A 101 22.23 -16.85 -49.14
CA PRO A 101 21.43 -17.10 -50.32
C PRO A 101 20.89 -15.77 -50.86
N ASN A 102 21.01 -15.63 -52.19
CA ASN A 102 20.53 -14.49 -52.98
C ASN A 102 19.17 -13.99 -52.50
N GLN A 103 19.10 -12.70 -52.12
CA GLN A 103 17.81 -12.04 -51.92
C GLN A 103 17.04 -12.02 -53.24
N PRO A 104 15.79 -12.52 -53.29
CA PRO A 104 15.00 -12.43 -54.50
C PRO A 104 14.65 -10.96 -54.75
N LYS A 105 14.85 -10.52 -56.00
CA LYS A 105 14.40 -9.24 -56.53
C LYS A 105 12.95 -8.99 -56.12
N ARG A 106 12.66 -7.83 -55.52
CA ARG A 106 11.30 -7.40 -55.13
C ARG A 106 10.43 -7.14 -56.37
N GLY A 107 9.90 -8.21 -56.96
CA GLY A 107 8.70 -8.18 -57.79
C GLY A 107 7.53 -8.69 -56.94
N GLY A 108 6.91 -7.83 -56.15
CA GLY A 108 5.81 -8.21 -55.26
C GLY A 108 4.50 -8.36 -56.04
N ALA A 109 4.10 -9.59 -56.36
CA ALA A 109 2.72 -9.86 -56.75
C ALA A 109 1.78 -9.37 -55.63
N TYR A 110 0.85 -8.47 -55.96
CA TYR A 110 -0.08 -7.89 -55.01
C TYR A 110 -1.01 -8.99 -54.48
N LEU A 111 -0.67 -9.58 -53.34
CA LEU A 111 -1.49 -10.61 -52.68
C LEU A 111 -2.85 -10.00 -52.34
N SER A 112 -3.91 -10.58 -52.91
CA SER A 112 -5.31 -10.27 -52.58
C SER A 112 -5.49 -10.16 -51.07
N ALA A 113 -6.25 -9.17 -50.62
CA ALA A 113 -6.53 -8.92 -49.20
C ALA A 113 -7.06 -10.18 -48.49
N TYR A 114 -7.82 -11.01 -49.21
CA TYR A 114 -8.31 -12.31 -48.72
C TYR A 114 -7.16 -13.28 -48.40
N LYS A 115 -6.18 -13.43 -49.31
CA LYS A 115 -5.05 -14.34 -49.14
C LYS A 115 -4.10 -13.90 -48.01
N ARG A 116 -3.99 -12.58 -47.77
CA ARG A 116 -3.28 -12.02 -46.59
C ARG A 116 -4.02 -12.30 -45.28
N ALA A 117 -5.34 -12.17 -45.26
CA ALA A 117 -6.14 -12.49 -44.09
C ALA A 117 -6.07 -13.99 -43.75
N GLN A 118 -6.10 -14.87 -44.75
CA GLN A 118 -5.98 -16.31 -44.59
C GLN A 118 -4.62 -16.73 -43.99
N LEU A 119 -3.51 -16.20 -44.54
CA LEU A 119 -2.17 -16.46 -43.99
C LEU A 119 -2.00 -15.94 -42.55
N THR A 120 -2.65 -14.82 -42.23
CA THR A 120 -2.63 -14.25 -40.87
C THR A 120 -3.46 -15.10 -39.90
N PHE A 121 -4.62 -15.60 -40.33
CA PHE A 121 -5.45 -16.51 -39.55
C PHE A 121 -4.72 -17.83 -39.25
N GLU A 122 -4.02 -18.40 -40.24
CA GLU A 122 -3.22 -19.62 -40.07
C GLU A 122 -2.06 -19.41 -39.09
N ARG A 123 -1.35 -18.28 -39.16
CA ARG A 123 -0.30 -17.93 -38.18
C ARG A 123 -0.84 -17.80 -36.77
N LEU A 124 -1.97 -17.11 -36.58
CA LEU A 124 -2.62 -16.97 -35.27
C LEU A 124 -3.10 -18.31 -34.70
N GLN A 125 -3.53 -19.25 -35.56
CA GLN A 125 -3.87 -20.60 -35.14
C GLN A 125 -2.64 -21.41 -34.73
N ALA A 126 -1.52 -21.28 -35.46
CA ALA A 126 -0.26 -21.92 -35.12
C ALA A 126 0.30 -21.41 -33.78
N GLU A 127 0.34 -20.09 -33.57
CA GLU A 127 0.78 -19.48 -32.30
C GLU A 127 -0.10 -19.92 -31.12
N LYS A 128 -1.42 -20.00 -31.31
CA LYS A 128 -2.33 -20.50 -30.26
C LYS A 128 -2.10 -21.97 -29.93
N ARG A 129 -1.71 -22.81 -30.90
CA ARG A 129 -1.38 -24.22 -30.67
C ARG A 129 -0.08 -24.34 -29.89
N GLU A 130 0.96 -23.61 -30.29
CA GLU A 130 2.26 -23.60 -29.62
C GLU A 130 2.13 -23.07 -28.17
N GLN A 131 1.36 -22.01 -27.95
CA GLN A 131 1.08 -21.51 -26.59
C GLN A 131 0.35 -22.53 -25.73
N ARG A 132 -0.57 -23.31 -26.30
CA ARG A 132 -1.28 -24.38 -25.58
C ARG A 132 -0.35 -25.54 -25.24
N GLU A 133 0.59 -25.88 -26.11
CA GLU A 133 1.60 -26.91 -25.85
C GLU A 133 2.57 -26.48 -24.76
N ARG A 134 3.15 -25.27 -24.85
CA ARG A 134 3.99 -24.70 -23.78
C ARG A 134 3.26 -24.64 -22.44
N ALA A 135 1.99 -24.23 -22.44
CA ALA A 135 1.19 -24.21 -21.22
C ALA A 135 0.88 -25.61 -20.66
N ARG A 136 0.83 -26.66 -21.49
CA ARG A 136 0.70 -28.05 -21.06
C ARG A 136 2.01 -28.55 -20.45
N GLU A 137 3.14 -28.27 -21.09
CA GLU A 137 4.47 -28.62 -20.60
C GLU A 137 4.77 -27.95 -19.25
N GLU A 138 4.49 -26.65 -19.11
CA GLU A 138 4.66 -25.93 -17.85
C GLU A 138 3.77 -26.51 -16.73
N ARG A 139 2.54 -26.93 -17.05
CA ARG A 139 1.66 -27.60 -16.08
C ARG A 139 2.18 -28.96 -15.68
N ALA A 140 2.65 -29.76 -16.63
CA ALA A 140 3.24 -31.08 -16.38
C ALA A 140 4.52 -30.96 -15.52
N GLN A 141 5.39 -30.00 -15.82
CA GLN A 141 6.57 -29.71 -15.01
C GLN A 141 6.20 -29.24 -13.60
N ALA A 142 5.20 -28.37 -13.47
CA ALA A 142 4.72 -27.90 -12.17
C ALA A 142 4.08 -29.02 -11.33
N GLU A 143 3.37 -29.97 -11.96
CA GLU A 143 2.81 -31.16 -11.31
C GLU A 143 3.91 -32.12 -10.88
N ALA A 144 4.85 -32.46 -11.76
CA ALA A 144 6.01 -33.29 -11.42
C ALA A 144 6.82 -32.71 -10.26
N GLN A 145 7.03 -31.39 -10.24
CA GLN A 145 7.74 -30.71 -9.14
C GLN A 145 6.94 -30.71 -7.84
N ARG A 146 5.59 -30.63 -7.91
CA ARG A 146 4.71 -30.76 -6.73
C ARG A 146 4.74 -32.19 -6.18
N GLU A 147 4.73 -33.19 -7.04
CA GLU A 147 4.80 -34.60 -6.64
C GLU A 147 6.15 -34.94 -6.01
N LEU A 148 7.26 -34.52 -6.61
CA LEU A 148 8.61 -34.60 -6.01
C LEU A 148 8.68 -33.90 -4.64
N SER A 149 8.05 -32.74 -4.51
CA SER A 149 7.99 -32.01 -3.25
C SER A 149 7.13 -32.74 -2.21
N ALA A 150 6.03 -33.36 -2.64
CA ALA A 150 5.13 -34.11 -1.78
C ALA A 150 5.75 -35.43 -1.31
N SER A 151 6.41 -36.18 -2.21
CA SER A 151 7.12 -37.42 -1.88
C SER A 151 8.26 -37.16 -0.90
N TRP A 152 9.01 -36.07 -1.09
CA TRP A 152 10.04 -35.65 -0.14
C TRP A 152 9.48 -35.33 1.25
N ARG A 153 8.34 -34.63 1.33
CA ARG A 153 7.67 -34.36 2.62
C ARG A 153 7.19 -35.64 3.29
N ARG A 154 6.65 -36.59 2.53
CA ARG A 154 6.23 -37.90 3.06
C ARG A 154 7.43 -38.65 3.64
N LYS A 155 8.53 -38.74 2.89
CA LYS A 155 9.78 -39.39 3.33
C LYS A 155 10.33 -38.76 4.61
N LYS A 156 10.36 -37.41 4.68
CA LYS A 156 10.77 -36.68 5.89
C LYS A 156 9.86 -36.95 7.08
N ASN A 157 8.54 -36.92 6.89
CA ASN A 157 7.58 -37.17 7.96
C ASN A 157 7.68 -38.61 8.48
N GLN A 158 7.87 -39.58 7.59
CA GLN A 158 8.08 -40.99 7.94
C GLN A 158 9.34 -41.15 8.81
N ALA A 159 10.45 -40.53 8.43
CA ALA A 159 11.68 -40.57 9.22
C ALA A 159 11.53 -39.92 10.61
N LEU A 160 10.70 -38.88 10.74
CA LEU A 160 10.40 -38.25 12.03
C LEU A 160 9.49 -39.10 12.93
N GLN A 161 8.69 -40.00 12.35
CA GLN A 161 7.80 -40.90 13.08
C GLN A 161 8.49 -42.16 13.58
N LEU A 162 9.65 -42.53 13.03
CA LEU A 162 10.42 -43.69 13.47
C LEU A 162 10.94 -43.49 14.90
N ARG A 163 10.63 -44.47 15.75
CA ARG A 163 11.10 -44.55 17.14
C ARG A 163 11.89 -45.83 17.37
N THR A 164 12.80 -45.83 18.33
CA THR A 164 13.53 -47.01 18.80
C THR A 164 12.62 -47.88 19.66
N ALA A 165 13.03 -49.11 19.97
CA ALA A 165 12.27 -50.03 20.84
C ALA A 165 11.97 -49.43 22.24
N LYS A 166 12.77 -48.46 22.70
CA LYS A 166 12.58 -47.70 23.95
C LYS A 166 11.69 -46.45 23.78
N GLY A 167 11.04 -46.28 22.63
CA GLY A 167 10.15 -45.14 22.32
C GLY A 167 10.85 -43.82 21.99
N GLN A 168 12.18 -43.79 21.93
CA GLN A 168 12.95 -42.58 21.62
C GLN A 168 12.98 -42.31 20.11
N PRO A 169 13.08 -41.06 19.65
CA PRO A 169 13.20 -40.75 18.22
C PRO A 169 14.42 -41.45 17.57
N ASN A 170 14.24 -42.04 16.39
CA ASN A 170 15.33 -42.70 15.67
C ASN A 170 16.25 -41.66 15.01
N LEU A 171 17.32 -41.29 15.72
CA LEU A 171 18.30 -40.30 15.27
C LEU A 171 18.98 -40.68 13.95
N ASN A 172 19.28 -41.96 13.72
CA ASN A 172 19.94 -42.40 12.48
C ASN A 172 19.06 -42.13 11.24
N ALA A 173 17.75 -42.36 11.34
CA ALA A 173 16.80 -42.05 10.28
C ALA A 173 16.67 -40.53 10.03
N GLN A 174 16.68 -39.72 11.09
CA GLN A 174 16.61 -38.26 10.99
C GLN A 174 17.89 -37.65 10.40
N VAL A 175 19.06 -38.15 10.82
CA VAL A 175 20.37 -37.77 10.30
C VAL A 175 20.50 -38.17 8.83
N GLY A 176 20.00 -39.35 8.43
CA GLY A 176 19.97 -39.78 7.03
C GLY A 176 19.22 -38.80 6.12
N ILE A 177 18.03 -38.34 6.53
CA ILE A 177 17.28 -37.30 5.79
C ILE A 177 18.02 -35.97 5.76
N LEU A 178 18.69 -35.60 6.86
CA LEU A 178 19.46 -34.37 6.95
C LEU A 178 20.66 -34.38 5.98
N LEU A 179 21.37 -35.50 5.91
CA LEU A 179 22.48 -35.73 4.98
C LEU A 179 21.99 -35.68 3.53
N GLU A 180 20.91 -36.39 3.19
CA GLU A 180 20.33 -36.33 1.84
C GLU A 180 19.87 -34.91 1.47
N GLN A 181 19.38 -34.13 2.44
CA GLN A 181 19.04 -32.71 2.24
C GLN A 181 20.28 -31.84 1.99
N ILE A 182 21.43 -32.17 2.58
CA ILE A 182 22.70 -31.47 2.36
C ILE A 182 23.27 -31.87 0.99
N THR A 183 23.29 -33.16 0.65
CA THR A 183 23.74 -33.68 -0.64
C THR A 183 22.92 -33.09 -1.79
N ARG A 184 21.58 -33.08 -1.69
CA ARG A 184 20.71 -32.40 -2.67
C ARG A 184 20.96 -30.90 -2.80
N ARG A 185 21.45 -30.23 -1.74
CA ARG A 185 21.84 -28.81 -1.80
C ARG A 185 23.22 -28.59 -2.42
N ARG A 186 24.11 -29.58 -2.33
CA ARG A 186 25.45 -29.57 -2.91
C ARG A 186 25.40 -29.90 -4.41
N ASP A 187 24.66 -30.94 -4.77
CA ASP A 187 24.57 -31.46 -6.15
C ASP A 187 23.52 -30.69 -6.98
N GLY A 188 22.53 -30.08 -6.32
CA GLY A 188 21.52 -29.20 -6.92
C GLY A 188 22.02 -27.77 -7.22
N GLY A 189 23.29 -27.63 -7.64
CA GLY A 189 23.98 -26.39 -7.96
C GLY A 189 23.39 -25.57 -9.12
N GLY A 190 22.32 -26.03 -9.77
CA GLY A 190 21.53 -25.26 -10.74
C GLY A 190 20.06 -25.63 -10.67
N GLY A 191 19.18 -24.70 -10.27
CA GLY A 191 17.72 -24.84 -10.42
C GLY A 191 16.88 -24.90 -9.14
N GLY A 192 17.51 -25.01 -7.97
CA GLY A 192 16.83 -24.97 -6.67
C GLY A 192 17.23 -23.73 -5.89
N GLY A 193 16.85 -22.54 -6.35
CA GLY A 193 17.17 -21.28 -5.68
C GLY A 193 16.96 -21.39 -4.17
N LYS A 194 18.04 -21.23 -3.40
CA LYS A 194 17.98 -20.94 -1.96
C LYS A 194 16.80 -19.99 -1.76
N PRO A 195 15.85 -20.21 -0.81
CA PRO A 195 14.87 -19.18 -0.52
C PRO A 195 15.69 -17.93 -0.20
N LYS A 196 15.69 -16.94 -1.11
CA LYS A 196 16.56 -15.76 -1.04
C LYS A 196 16.40 -15.22 0.38
N ARG A 197 17.40 -15.47 1.26
CA ARG A 197 17.34 -15.09 2.66
C ARG A 197 17.24 -13.57 2.66
N LYS A 198 16.05 -13.05 2.97
CA LYS A 198 15.79 -11.74 3.58
C LYS A 198 16.73 -10.57 3.19
N ILE A 199 17.07 -10.38 1.91
CA ILE A 199 17.77 -9.15 1.47
C ILE A 199 16.77 -7.97 1.39
N PHE A 200 15.51 -8.26 1.07
CA PHE A 200 14.48 -7.24 0.89
C PHE A 200 14.12 -6.40 2.13
N PRO A 201 14.07 -6.93 3.38
CA PRO A 201 13.76 -6.12 4.55
C PRO A 201 14.84 -5.07 4.82
N PHE A 202 16.12 -5.40 4.65
CA PHE A 202 17.23 -4.48 4.91
C PHE A 202 17.23 -3.30 3.93
N LEU A 203 17.07 -3.58 2.64
CA LEU A 203 17.01 -2.55 1.61
C LEU A 203 15.88 -1.52 1.88
N TYR A 204 14.76 -1.97 2.45
CA TYR A 204 13.62 -1.09 2.73
C TYR A 204 13.94 -0.09 3.82
N TRP A 205 14.58 -0.55 4.89
CA TRP A 205 15.04 0.31 5.95
C TRP A 205 16.16 1.23 5.48
N LEU A 206 17.11 0.75 4.67
CA LEU A 206 18.17 1.58 4.12
C LEU A 206 17.59 2.74 3.27
N LEU A 207 16.75 2.44 2.27
CA LEU A 207 16.13 3.46 1.42
C LEU A 207 15.20 4.38 2.21
N GLY A 208 14.40 3.82 3.12
CA GLY A 208 13.52 4.59 3.99
C GLY A 208 14.30 5.56 4.88
N THR A 209 15.42 5.12 5.46
CA THR A 209 16.31 5.95 6.28
C THR A 209 16.99 7.04 5.46
N LEU A 210 17.48 6.73 4.24
CA LEU A 210 18.02 7.76 3.35
C LEU A 210 16.98 8.85 3.04
N PHE A 211 15.74 8.45 2.78
CA PHE A 211 14.65 9.39 2.56
C PHE A 211 14.27 10.17 3.84
N GLY A 212 14.31 9.53 5.00
CA GLY A 212 14.12 10.19 6.30
C GLY A 212 15.22 11.20 6.64
N VAL A 213 16.48 10.93 6.28
CA VAL A 213 17.59 11.89 6.41
C VAL A 213 17.39 13.07 5.48
N ALA A 214 17.03 12.83 4.20
CA ALA A 214 16.72 13.91 3.26
C ALA A 214 15.53 14.77 3.76
N HIS A 215 14.51 14.14 4.34
CA HIS A 215 13.39 14.83 4.98
C HIS A 215 13.85 15.65 6.20
N ALA A 216 14.69 15.11 7.07
CA ALA A 216 15.24 15.83 8.22
C ALA A 216 16.07 17.05 7.81
N LEU A 217 16.85 16.95 6.73
CA LEU A 217 17.57 18.09 6.15
C LEU A 217 16.60 19.15 5.62
N ALA A 218 15.51 18.73 4.97
CA ALA A 218 14.47 19.65 4.51
C ALA A 218 13.74 20.34 5.67
N VAL A 219 13.45 19.61 6.76
CA VAL A 219 12.88 20.18 8.00
C VAL A 219 13.84 21.18 8.63
N SER A 220 15.14 20.86 8.74
CA SER A 220 16.15 21.80 9.26
C SER A 220 16.16 23.12 8.48
N ARG A 221 16.09 23.05 7.14
CA ARG A 221 16.06 24.23 6.27
C ARG A 221 14.74 24.99 6.36
N LEU A 222 13.64 24.29 6.66
CA LEU A 222 12.35 24.93 6.90
C LEU A 222 12.36 25.66 8.24
N ASP A 223 12.86 25.04 9.31
CA ASP A 223 12.96 25.63 10.66
C ASP A 223 13.85 26.87 10.67
N GLU A 224 14.93 26.89 9.89
CA GLU A 224 15.79 28.07 9.71
C GLU A 224 15.05 29.25 9.05
N ARG A 225 14.10 28.99 8.15
CA ARG A 225 13.39 30.03 7.37
C ARG A 225 12.03 30.42 7.98
N VAL A 226 11.37 29.48 8.62
CA VAL A 226 10.02 29.60 9.19
C VAL A 226 10.06 28.97 10.59
N PRO A 227 10.67 29.66 11.58
CA PRO A 227 10.83 29.12 12.93
C PRO A 227 9.49 29.04 13.68
N ASP A 228 8.57 29.95 13.37
CA ASP A 228 7.26 29.98 14.00
C ASP A 228 6.32 28.92 13.43
N ALA A 229 5.38 28.49 14.27
CA ALA A 229 4.37 27.52 13.88
C ALA A 229 3.44 28.09 12.81
N TYR A 230 3.14 27.31 11.77
CA TYR A 230 2.38 27.77 10.61
C TYR A 230 0.98 27.16 10.52
N MET A 231 -0.05 28.01 10.39
CA MET A 231 -1.47 27.61 10.34
C MET A 231 -1.87 26.79 11.58
N ASP A 232 -2.54 25.64 11.40
CA ASP A 232 -3.02 24.79 12.50
C ASP A 232 -1.87 24.12 13.29
N GLU A 233 -0.63 24.23 12.81
CA GLU A 233 0.56 23.74 13.52
C GLU A 233 0.70 24.38 14.90
N GLU A 234 0.26 25.64 15.08
CA GLU A 234 0.33 26.35 16.35
C GLU A 234 -0.36 25.57 17.48
N PHE A 235 -1.56 25.05 17.21
CA PHE A 235 -2.32 24.25 18.18
C PHE A 235 -1.61 22.94 18.50
N HIS A 236 -1.05 22.28 17.48
CA HIS A 236 -0.35 21.01 17.62
C HIS A 236 0.97 21.15 18.42
N VAL A 237 1.77 22.15 18.11
CA VAL A 237 3.04 22.43 18.81
C VAL A 237 2.79 22.86 20.25
N ALA A 238 1.82 23.75 20.49
CA ALA A 238 1.47 24.18 21.85
C ALA A 238 1.05 22.98 22.72
N GLN A 239 0.22 22.07 22.19
CA GLN A 239 -0.19 20.87 22.91
C GLN A 239 0.97 19.91 23.18
N ALA A 240 1.86 19.70 22.21
CA ALA A 240 3.05 18.86 22.40
C ALA A 240 3.97 19.42 23.51
N ARG A 241 4.13 20.75 23.57
CA ARG A 241 4.95 21.40 24.61
C ARG A 241 4.36 21.25 26.02
N GLN A 242 3.04 21.23 26.16
CA GLN A 242 2.40 20.91 27.44
C GLN A 242 2.77 19.49 27.92
N TYR A 243 2.75 18.51 27.01
CA TYR A 243 3.15 17.14 27.34
C TYR A 243 4.65 17.01 27.62
N CYS A 244 5.49 17.79 26.92
CA CYS A 244 6.91 17.89 27.22
C CYS A 244 7.19 18.45 28.62
N ALA A 245 6.34 19.34 29.12
CA ALA A 245 6.41 19.86 30.50
C ALA A 245 5.82 18.89 31.55
N GLY A 246 5.36 17.71 31.14
CA GLY A 246 4.74 16.72 32.03
C GLY A 246 3.24 16.96 32.30
N ASN A 247 2.63 17.96 31.68
CA ASN A 247 1.22 18.30 31.85
C ASN A 247 0.33 17.48 30.91
N PHE A 248 0.16 16.18 31.22
CA PHE A 248 -0.62 15.25 30.39
C PHE A 248 -2.14 15.41 30.52
N ASP A 249 -2.62 16.11 31.56
CA ASP A 249 -4.05 16.32 31.81
C ASP A 249 -4.63 17.51 31.02
N HIS A 250 -3.77 18.39 30.49
CA HIS A 250 -4.19 19.54 29.69
C HIS A 250 -4.54 19.15 28.25
N TRP A 251 -5.69 19.64 27.75
CA TRP A 251 -6.11 19.45 26.36
C TRP A 251 -6.61 20.75 25.73
N ASN A 252 -6.04 21.11 24.58
CA ASN A 252 -6.46 22.28 23.82
C ASN A 252 -7.80 22.00 23.10
N PRO A 253 -8.88 22.76 23.37
CA PRO A 253 -10.20 22.53 22.80
C PRO A 253 -10.29 22.77 21.28
N LYS A 254 -9.28 23.40 20.68
CA LYS A 254 -9.19 23.60 19.22
C LYS A 254 -8.68 22.38 18.47
N ILE A 255 -8.09 21.41 19.16
CA ILE A 255 -7.58 20.19 18.53
C ILE A 255 -8.71 19.22 18.27
N THR A 256 -8.89 18.87 16.99
CA THR A 256 -9.94 17.94 16.55
C THR A 256 -9.51 16.47 16.53
N THR A 257 -8.20 16.20 16.66
CA THR A 257 -7.58 14.86 16.54
C THR A 257 -7.13 14.30 17.89
N PRO A 258 -7.05 12.97 18.07
CA PRO A 258 -6.65 12.38 19.35
C PRO A 258 -5.13 12.50 19.62
N PRO A 259 -4.67 12.15 20.84
CA PRO A 259 -3.41 12.66 21.39
C PRO A 259 -2.12 11.98 20.89
N LEU A 260 -2.18 10.91 20.08
CA LEU A 260 -1.01 10.04 19.89
C LEU A 260 0.20 10.77 19.31
N LEU A 261 0.01 11.70 18.38
CA LEU A 261 1.12 12.48 17.82
C LEU A 261 1.87 13.27 18.90
N TYR A 262 1.16 13.91 19.82
CA TYR A 262 1.76 14.74 20.87
C TYR A 262 2.52 13.91 21.89
N LEU A 263 2.04 12.69 22.19
CA LEU A 263 2.73 11.75 23.06
C LEU A 263 4.07 11.26 22.47
N LEU A 264 4.22 11.26 21.14
CA LEU A 264 5.48 10.88 20.50
C LEU A 264 6.60 11.88 20.73
N VAL A 265 6.30 13.16 20.94
CA VAL A 265 7.32 14.21 21.09
C VAL A 265 8.20 13.98 22.32
N PRO A 266 7.67 13.89 23.57
CA PRO A 266 8.50 13.60 24.74
C PRO A 266 9.07 12.17 24.69
N LEU A 267 8.34 11.19 24.14
CA LEU A 267 8.81 9.81 24.01
C LEU A 267 10.06 9.70 23.13
N LEU A 268 10.13 10.47 22.04
CA LEU A 268 11.26 10.52 21.12
C LEU A 268 12.33 11.54 21.56
N ARG A 269 12.13 12.25 22.68
CA ARG A 269 12.99 13.33 23.18
C ARG A 269 13.19 14.46 22.15
N LEU A 270 12.11 14.84 21.47
CA LEU A 270 12.10 15.88 20.43
C LEU A 270 11.37 17.17 20.87
N CYS A 271 11.30 17.43 22.17
CA CYS A 271 10.75 18.67 22.71
C CYS A 271 11.53 19.88 22.18
N GLY A 272 10.84 20.88 21.62
CA GLY A 272 11.46 22.02 20.93
C GLY A 272 11.97 21.70 19.51
N ARG A 273 11.76 20.47 19.02
CA ARG A 273 12.08 20.01 17.66
C ARG A 273 10.93 19.15 17.11
N GLU A 274 9.70 19.60 17.33
CA GLU A 274 8.47 18.82 17.12
C GLU A 274 8.34 18.32 15.67
N ARG A 275 8.70 19.15 14.68
CA ARG A 275 8.69 18.82 13.24
C ARG A 275 9.55 17.60 12.88
N PHE A 276 10.63 17.33 13.63
CA PHE A 276 11.50 16.18 13.39
C PHE A 276 10.83 14.83 13.70
N VAL A 277 9.70 14.82 14.43
CA VAL A 277 8.91 13.59 14.62
C VAL A 277 8.52 12.99 13.27
N ASN A 278 8.09 13.81 12.31
CA ASN A 278 7.73 13.32 10.98
C ASN A 278 8.94 12.75 10.23
N SER A 279 10.13 13.33 10.38
CA SER A 279 11.38 12.77 9.82
C SER A 279 11.71 11.37 10.35
N VAL A 280 11.44 11.11 11.64
CA VAL A 280 11.59 9.77 12.25
C VAL A 280 10.52 8.80 11.73
N LEU A 281 9.33 9.28 11.39
CA LEU A 281 8.24 8.46 10.87
C LEU A 281 8.42 8.10 9.38
N VAL A 282 9.11 8.91 8.59
CA VAL A 282 9.30 8.69 7.14
C VAL A 282 9.84 7.28 6.81
N PRO A 283 10.92 6.76 7.44
CA PRO A 283 11.40 5.40 7.19
C PRO A 283 10.35 4.33 7.54
N ILE A 284 9.60 4.53 8.62
CA ILE A 284 8.56 3.61 9.09
C ILE A 284 7.39 3.60 8.10
N CYS A 285 7.01 4.77 7.59
CA CYS A 285 6.00 4.95 6.55
C CYS A 285 6.40 4.23 5.27
N PHE A 286 7.64 4.47 4.79
CA PHE A 286 8.18 3.82 3.58
C PHE A 286 8.11 2.30 3.67
N VAL A 287 8.53 1.73 4.80
CA VAL A 287 8.46 0.28 5.05
C VAL A 287 7.01 -0.21 5.07
N GLY A 288 6.10 0.53 5.72
CA GLY A 288 4.67 0.22 5.76
C GLY A 288 4.04 0.18 4.38
N LEU A 289 4.26 1.22 3.57
CA LEU A 289 3.76 1.33 2.21
C LEU A 289 4.37 0.25 1.28
N CYS A 290 5.66 -0.07 1.41
CA CYS A 290 6.27 -1.18 0.67
C CYS A 290 5.66 -2.54 1.03
N ARG A 291 5.35 -2.77 2.32
CA ARG A 291 4.66 -3.99 2.77
C ARG A 291 3.24 -4.05 2.23
N LEU A 292 2.51 -2.93 2.27
CA LEU A 292 1.16 -2.82 1.73
C LEU A 292 1.15 -3.08 0.22
N ARG A 293 2.01 -2.43 -0.56
CA ARG A 293 2.14 -2.68 -2.00
C ARG A 293 2.37 -4.16 -2.32
N ARG A 294 3.18 -4.86 -1.51
CA ARG A 294 3.42 -6.30 -1.67
C ARG A 294 2.27 -7.19 -1.22
N SER A 295 1.46 -6.77 -0.24
CA SER A 295 0.27 -7.52 0.17
C SER A 295 -0.82 -7.43 -0.90
N LEU A 296 -0.93 -6.27 -1.57
CA LEU A 296 -1.88 -6.01 -2.65
C LEU A 296 -1.44 -6.56 -4.01
N GLY A 297 -0.13 -6.56 -4.30
CA GLY A 297 0.40 -6.94 -5.61
C GLY A 297 0.28 -8.42 -5.96
N GLN A 298 0.06 -8.71 -7.25
CA GLN A 298 0.07 -10.07 -7.80
C GLN A 298 1.48 -10.70 -7.69
N ARG A 299 1.58 -12.03 -7.91
CA ARG A 299 2.84 -12.79 -7.77
C ARG A 299 4.01 -12.17 -8.54
N LYS A 300 3.77 -11.52 -9.69
CA LYS A 300 4.80 -10.84 -10.51
C LYS A 300 5.44 -9.62 -9.82
N CYS A 301 4.66 -8.77 -9.14
CA CYS A 301 5.20 -7.59 -8.42
C CYS A 301 6.00 -7.96 -7.16
N LYS A 302 5.89 -9.19 -6.65
CA LYS A 302 6.63 -9.61 -5.45
C LYS A 302 8.14 -9.72 -5.68
N SER A 303 8.57 -9.92 -6.92
CA SER A 303 9.99 -10.02 -7.29
C SER A 303 10.60 -8.72 -7.84
N ASP A 304 9.81 -7.77 -8.34
CA ASP A 304 10.31 -6.50 -8.86
C ASP A 304 10.46 -5.46 -7.75
N VAL A 305 11.71 -5.07 -7.48
CA VAL A 305 12.10 -4.05 -6.50
C VAL A 305 11.57 -2.68 -6.93
N THR A 306 11.80 -2.30 -8.19
CA THR A 306 11.41 -0.99 -8.71
C THR A 306 9.90 -0.81 -8.80
N GLY A 307 9.16 -1.88 -9.16
CA GLY A 307 7.70 -1.88 -9.19
C GLY A 307 7.01 -1.78 -7.82
N VAL A 308 7.78 -1.95 -6.73
CA VAL A 308 7.32 -1.66 -5.36
C VAL A 308 7.72 -0.25 -4.93
N HIS A 309 8.97 0.15 -5.17
CA HIS A 309 9.48 1.42 -4.64
C HIS A 309 8.96 2.66 -5.37
N LEU A 310 8.84 2.63 -6.69
CA LEU A 310 8.40 3.82 -7.44
C LEU A 310 6.98 4.27 -7.07
N PRO A 311 5.95 3.38 -6.97
CA PRO A 311 4.64 3.80 -6.48
C PRO A 311 4.65 4.31 -5.04
N VAL A 312 5.51 3.75 -4.17
CA VAL A 312 5.65 4.19 -2.78
C VAL A 312 6.28 5.58 -2.70
N LEU A 313 7.31 5.84 -3.49
CA LEU A 313 7.90 7.17 -3.61
C LEU A 313 6.89 8.17 -4.19
N ALA A 314 6.07 7.78 -5.17
CA ALA A 314 5.01 8.63 -5.71
C ALA A 314 3.91 8.97 -4.68
N VAL A 315 3.71 8.13 -3.66
CA VAL A 315 2.87 8.47 -2.51
C VAL A 315 3.58 9.45 -1.58
N LEU A 316 4.84 9.18 -1.19
CA LEU A 316 5.56 10.02 -0.23
C LEU A 316 5.94 11.39 -0.79
N CYS A 317 6.17 11.50 -2.09
CA CYS A 317 6.55 12.73 -2.77
C CYS A 317 5.36 13.49 -3.35
N VAL A 318 4.12 13.01 -3.19
CA VAL A 318 2.95 13.79 -3.63
C VAL A 318 2.97 15.13 -2.88
N PRO A 319 2.87 16.29 -3.55
CA PRO A 319 3.17 17.59 -2.93
C PRO A 319 2.45 17.81 -1.59
N VAL A 320 1.15 17.49 -1.52
CA VAL A 320 0.35 17.65 -0.30
C VAL A 320 0.89 16.85 0.91
N LEU A 321 1.34 15.61 0.72
CA LEU A 321 1.87 14.82 1.84
C LEU A 321 3.27 15.30 2.21
N LEU A 322 4.11 15.61 1.22
CA LEU A 322 5.46 16.07 1.46
C LEU A 322 5.47 17.41 2.22
N ASP A 323 4.65 18.37 1.80
CA ASP A 323 4.61 19.69 2.45
C ASP A 323 4.03 19.61 3.87
N THR A 324 3.00 18.78 4.07
CA THR A 324 2.42 18.59 5.41
C THR A 324 3.28 17.74 6.32
N SER A 325 4.16 16.88 5.78
CA SER A 325 5.11 16.12 6.59
C SER A 325 6.29 16.96 7.07
N LEU A 326 6.65 18.04 6.36
CA LEU A 326 7.68 18.99 6.82
C LEU A 326 7.21 19.81 8.04
N LEU A 327 5.89 20.01 8.16
CA LEU A 327 5.24 20.63 9.32
C LEU A 327 4.81 19.58 10.34
N PHE A 328 4.47 20.00 11.55
CA PHE A 328 4.04 19.11 12.64
C PHE A 328 2.54 18.73 12.56
N TYR A 329 2.18 17.98 11.52
CA TYR A 329 0.83 17.47 11.29
C TYR A 329 0.69 15.94 11.49
N THR A 330 -0.55 15.51 11.71
CA THR A 330 -0.95 14.10 11.94
C THR A 330 -1.02 13.23 10.67
N ASP A 331 -0.92 13.81 9.47
CA ASP A 331 -1.13 13.12 8.19
C ASP A 331 -0.19 11.94 7.97
N LEU A 332 1.12 12.16 8.15
CA LEU A 332 2.15 11.14 7.93
C LEU A 332 2.02 9.98 8.92
N LEU A 333 1.81 10.27 10.20
CA LEU A 333 1.63 9.25 11.24
C LEU A 333 0.38 8.41 10.97
N SER A 334 -0.73 9.07 10.59
CA SER A 334 -1.98 8.40 10.23
C SER A 334 -1.79 7.42 9.07
N LEU A 335 -1.19 7.89 7.97
CA LEU A 335 -0.89 7.04 6.81
C LEU A 335 0.06 5.89 7.16
N THR A 336 1.08 6.15 7.99
CA THR A 336 2.05 5.14 8.44
C THR A 336 1.36 3.97 9.13
N LEU A 337 0.52 4.26 10.13
CA LEU A 337 -0.15 3.23 10.91
C LEU A 337 -1.19 2.47 10.08
N LEU A 338 -1.96 3.17 9.24
CA LEU A 338 -2.89 2.53 8.31
C LEU A 338 -2.17 1.62 7.30
N ALA A 339 -1.02 2.04 6.77
CA ALA A 339 -0.24 1.23 5.84
C ALA A 339 0.24 -0.08 6.48
N HIS A 340 0.75 -0.04 7.71
CA HIS A 340 1.13 -1.25 8.45
C HIS A 340 -0.08 -2.12 8.81
N ALA A 341 -1.19 -1.52 9.20
CA ALA A 341 -2.42 -2.24 9.53
C ALA A 341 -2.98 -2.99 8.31
N LEU A 342 -3.14 -2.30 7.18
CA LEU A 342 -3.63 -2.88 5.92
C LEU A 342 -2.65 -3.87 5.30
N ALA A 343 -1.35 -3.74 5.56
CA ALA A 343 -0.35 -4.71 5.11
C ALA A 343 -0.35 -6.01 5.94
N THR A 344 -0.94 -6.00 7.14
CA THR A 344 -0.91 -7.14 8.06
C THR A 344 -1.92 -8.20 7.64
N ASP A 345 -1.48 -9.46 7.58
CA ASP A 345 -2.39 -10.58 7.35
C ASP A 345 -3.19 -10.89 8.63
N GLY A 346 -4.42 -10.36 8.70
CA GLY A 346 -5.31 -10.53 9.86
C GLY A 346 -5.68 -11.97 10.24
N GLN A 347 -5.37 -12.98 9.41
CA GLN A 347 -5.62 -14.40 9.71
C GLN A 347 -4.46 -14.92 10.56
N ARG A 348 -3.23 -14.54 10.19
CA ARG A 348 -2.01 -15.00 10.87
C ARG A 348 -1.69 -14.14 12.09
N HIS A 349 -1.98 -12.84 12.02
CA HIS A 349 -1.58 -11.88 13.05
C HIS A 349 -2.72 -10.89 13.38
N PRO A 350 -3.90 -11.36 13.83
CA PRO A 350 -5.05 -10.50 14.12
C PRO A 350 -4.76 -9.44 15.18
N PHE A 351 -4.00 -9.77 16.23
CA PHE A 351 -3.65 -8.82 17.29
C PHE A 351 -2.73 -7.68 16.81
N LYS A 352 -1.79 -7.97 15.89
CA LYS A 352 -0.93 -6.92 15.32
C LYS A 352 -1.74 -5.96 14.45
N MET A 353 -2.70 -6.49 13.69
CA MET A 353 -3.64 -5.69 12.91
C MET A 353 -4.52 -4.83 13.82
N PHE A 354 -5.07 -5.42 14.89
CA PHE A 354 -5.83 -4.71 15.92
C PHE A 354 -5.04 -3.54 16.48
N LEU A 355 -3.83 -3.78 16.99
CA LEU A 355 -3.00 -2.76 17.62
C LEU A 355 -2.64 -1.63 16.64
N ALA A 356 -2.27 -1.97 15.40
CA ALA A 356 -1.94 -0.96 14.39
C ALA A 356 -3.14 -0.07 14.03
N PHE A 357 -4.33 -0.66 13.87
CA PHE A 357 -5.56 0.12 13.65
C PHE A 357 -5.99 0.91 14.89
N ALA A 358 -5.87 0.35 16.09
CA ALA A 358 -6.17 1.06 17.33
C ALA A 358 -5.29 2.30 17.47
N LEU A 359 -3.98 2.15 17.28
CA LEU A 359 -3.05 3.30 17.26
C LEU A 359 -3.44 4.30 16.18
N ALA A 360 -3.84 3.86 14.97
CA ALA A 360 -4.30 4.75 13.92
C ALA A 360 -5.54 5.56 14.36
N LEU A 361 -6.49 4.96 15.09
CA LEU A 361 -7.64 5.67 15.64
C LEU A 361 -7.26 6.71 16.68
N PHE A 362 -6.20 6.48 17.46
CA PHE A 362 -5.62 7.47 18.39
C PHE A 362 -4.82 8.60 17.70
N VAL A 363 -4.71 8.58 16.37
CA VAL A 363 -4.15 9.69 15.57
C VAL A 363 -5.24 10.47 14.87
N ARG A 364 -6.23 9.77 14.30
CA ARG A 364 -7.39 10.37 13.64
C ARG A 364 -8.62 9.49 13.76
N GLN A 365 -9.74 10.09 14.14
CA GLN A 365 -11.06 9.47 14.18
C GLN A 365 -11.52 8.96 12.81
N THR A 366 -11.19 9.67 11.72
CA THR A 366 -11.59 9.30 10.34
C THR A 366 -10.95 8.00 9.87
N ASN A 367 -9.91 7.52 10.56
CA ASN A 367 -9.28 6.23 10.26
C ASN A 367 -10.22 5.04 10.45
N ILE A 368 -11.33 5.19 11.19
CA ILE A 368 -12.33 4.13 11.37
C ILE A 368 -12.87 3.60 10.04
N VAL A 369 -12.97 4.46 9.03
CA VAL A 369 -13.44 4.08 7.70
C VAL A 369 -12.48 3.06 7.05
N TRP A 370 -11.18 3.24 7.27
CA TRP A 370 -10.13 2.35 6.75
C TRP A 370 -9.97 1.06 7.57
N VAL A 371 -10.44 1.03 8.82
CA VAL A 371 -10.64 -0.23 9.60
C VAL A 371 -11.74 -1.08 8.95
N CYS A 372 -12.80 -0.44 8.46
CA CYS A 372 -13.93 -1.11 7.80
C CYS A 372 -13.60 -1.56 6.37
N PHE A 373 -12.74 -0.85 5.64
CA PHE A 373 -12.37 -1.13 4.25
C PHE A 373 -12.06 -2.62 3.94
N PRO A 374 -11.17 -3.33 4.68
CA PRO A 374 -10.87 -4.74 4.39
C PRO A 374 -12.02 -5.71 4.73
N CYS A 375 -13.07 -5.27 5.42
CA CYS A 375 -14.18 -6.15 5.82
C CYS A 375 -15.03 -6.56 4.61
N LEU A 376 -15.34 -5.64 3.70
CA LEU A 376 -16.24 -5.92 2.56
C LEU A 376 -15.68 -7.01 1.63
N PRO A 377 -14.41 -6.99 1.20
CA PRO A 377 -13.85 -8.09 0.41
C PRO A 377 -13.83 -9.43 1.16
N VAL A 378 -13.61 -9.42 2.49
CA VAL A 378 -13.59 -10.65 3.31
C VAL A 378 -14.98 -11.26 3.40
N VAL A 379 -16.00 -10.45 3.71
CA VAL A 379 -17.40 -10.89 3.80
C VAL A 379 -17.87 -11.41 2.44
N TRP A 380 -17.58 -10.68 1.36
CA TRP A 380 -17.89 -11.13 0.00
C TRP A 380 -17.24 -12.47 -0.34
N THR A 381 -15.98 -12.66 0.02
CA THR A 381 -15.28 -13.92 -0.24
C THR A 381 -15.95 -15.08 0.50
N ALA A 382 -16.28 -14.89 1.78
CA ALA A 382 -16.96 -15.90 2.59
C ALA A 382 -18.36 -16.24 2.04
N LEU A 383 -19.14 -15.23 1.66
CA LEU A 383 -20.46 -15.40 1.06
C LEU A 383 -20.40 -16.12 -0.29
N ARG A 384 -19.45 -15.74 -1.14
CA ARG A 384 -19.25 -16.38 -2.44
C ARG A 384 -18.88 -17.85 -2.28
N THR A 385 -18.03 -18.20 -1.32
CA THR A 385 -17.69 -19.60 -1.03
C THR A 385 -18.93 -20.38 -0.62
N LEU A 386 -19.79 -19.81 0.23
CA LEU A 386 -21.05 -20.43 0.65
C LEU A 386 -22.03 -20.63 -0.51
N LEU A 387 -22.20 -19.62 -1.37
CA LEU A 387 -23.17 -19.65 -2.47
C LEU A 387 -22.72 -20.55 -3.64
N VAL A 388 -21.42 -20.60 -3.95
CA VAL A 388 -20.90 -21.32 -5.13
C VAL A 388 -20.45 -22.74 -4.79
N GLN A 389 -19.87 -22.99 -3.61
CA GLN A 389 -19.47 -24.33 -3.17
C GLN A 389 -20.56 -24.95 -2.31
N GLN A 390 -21.70 -25.26 -2.95
CA GLN A 390 -22.92 -25.77 -2.32
C GLN A 390 -22.77 -27.14 -1.60
N GLN A 391 -21.57 -27.75 -1.59
CA GLN A 391 -21.40 -29.17 -1.24
C GLN A 391 -20.38 -29.48 -0.13
N GLN A 392 -19.66 -28.51 0.46
CA GLN A 392 -18.67 -28.83 1.53
C GLN A 392 -18.54 -27.86 2.71
N GLN A 393 -19.12 -26.66 2.70
CA GLN A 393 -19.01 -25.73 3.85
C GLN A 393 -20.34 -25.58 4.60
N SER A 394 -20.32 -25.80 5.91
CA SER A 394 -21.43 -25.50 6.80
C SER A 394 -21.51 -23.99 7.09
N LEU A 395 -22.73 -23.46 7.25
CA LEU A 395 -22.98 -22.07 7.70
C LEU A 395 -22.16 -21.72 8.95
N TYR A 396 -22.09 -22.65 9.91
CA TYR A 396 -21.29 -22.52 11.12
C TYR A 396 -19.79 -22.31 10.82
N GLY A 397 -19.24 -23.04 9.85
CA GLY A 397 -17.85 -22.88 9.41
C GLY A 397 -17.58 -21.49 8.84
N THR A 398 -18.49 -20.97 8.02
CA THR A 398 -18.41 -19.61 7.46
C THR A 398 -18.51 -18.54 8.55
N ILE A 399 -19.45 -18.68 9.50
CA ILE A 399 -19.60 -17.75 10.62
C ILE A 399 -18.33 -17.75 11.49
N ASN A 400 -17.83 -18.92 11.87
CA ASN A 400 -16.60 -19.03 12.66
C ASN A 400 -15.38 -18.45 11.91
N PHE A 401 -15.30 -18.63 10.59
CA PHE A 401 -14.28 -17.98 9.77
C PHE A 401 -14.38 -16.45 9.84
N LEU A 402 -15.58 -15.90 9.69
CA LEU A 402 -15.82 -14.45 9.75
C LEU A 402 -15.48 -13.89 11.14
N ILE A 403 -15.93 -14.53 12.21
CA ILE A 403 -15.62 -14.12 13.59
C ILE A 403 -14.10 -14.09 13.80
N ARG A 404 -13.39 -15.18 13.47
CA ARG A 404 -11.94 -15.25 13.65
C ARG A 404 -11.17 -14.21 12.82
N ARG A 405 -11.67 -13.86 11.65
CA ARG A 405 -11.01 -12.90 10.74
C ARG A 405 -11.34 -11.44 11.04
N LEU A 406 -12.56 -11.14 11.50
CA LEU A 406 -13.09 -9.79 11.61
C LEU A 406 -13.25 -9.29 13.05
N TRP A 407 -13.04 -10.13 14.08
CA TRP A 407 -13.11 -9.67 15.48
C TRP A 407 -12.26 -8.43 15.78
N PRO A 408 -11.03 -8.22 15.21
CA PRO A 408 -10.26 -7.01 15.48
C PRO A 408 -10.98 -5.75 15.02
N ASN A 409 -11.55 -5.79 13.81
CA ASN A 409 -12.24 -4.66 13.20
C ASN A 409 -13.57 -4.43 13.92
N ALA A 410 -14.31 -5.50 14.23
CA ALA A 410 -15.59 -5.42 14.95
C ALA A 410 -15.42 -4.79 16.34
N LEU A 411 -14.37 -5.18 17.09
CA LEU A 411 -14.07 -4.61 18.40
C LEU A 411 -13.73 -3.12 18.31
N LEU A 412 -12.96 -2.71 17.30
CA LEU A 412 -12.64 -1.30 17.06
C LEU A 412 -13.87 -0.48 16.67
N CYS A 413 -14.74 -1.00 15.79
CA CYS A 413 -16.00 -0.36 15.43
C CYS A 413 -16.93 -0.21 16.64
N PHE A 414 -17.02 -1.24 17.47
CA PHE A 414 -17.80 -1.19 18.70
C PHE A 414 -17.24 -0.14 19.67
N GLY A 415 -15.93 -0.10 19.88
CA GLY A 415 -15.27 0.93 20.68
C GLY A 415 -15.48 2.34 20.11
N PHE A 416 -15.49 2.50 18.79
CA PHE A 416 -15.78 3.77 18.15
C PHE A 416 -17.23 4.21 18.33
N ILE A 417 -18.20 3.29 18.32
CA ILE A 417 -19.61 3.60 18.64
C ILE A 417 -19.74 4.07 20.09
N ILE A 418 -19.07 3.40 21.03
CA ILE A 418 -19.01 3.85 22.44
C ILE A 418 -18.41 5.26 22.51
N PHE A 419 -17.29 5.50 21.81
CA PHE A 419 -16.69 6.84 21.73
C PHE A 419 -17.68 7.89 21.21
N LEU A 420 -18.42 7.61 20.13
CA LEU A 420 -19.43 8.54 19.61
C LEU A 420 -20.51 8.83 20.65
N TYR A 421 -21.00 7.81 21.35
CA TYR A 421 -22.00 7.98 22.41
C TYR A 421 -21.47 8.86 23.55
N LEU A 422 -20.26 8.59 24.03
CA LEU A 422 -19.61 9.38 25.09
C LEU A 422 -19.25 10.81 24.64
N ASN A 423 -18.98 11.01 23.35
CA ASN A 423 -18.63 12.32 22.77
C ASN A 423 -19.88 13.11 22.30
N GLY A 424 -21.08 12.72 22.72
CA GLY A 424 -22.33 13.41 22.37
C GLY A 424 -22.67 13.37 20.87
N GLY A 425 -22.29 12.28 20.20
CA GLY A 425 -22.49 12.06 18.77
C GLY A 425 -21.48 12.75 17.84
N ALA A 426 -20.58 13.58 18.39
CA ALA A 426 -19.57 14.27 17.59
C ALA A 426 -18.42 13.32 17.19
N VAL A 427 -18.01 13.40 15.92
CA VAL A 427 -16.86 12.64 15.41
C VAL A 427 -15.54 13.29 15.84
N VAL A 428 -15.48 14.63 15.87
CA VAL A 428 -14.29 15.40 16.29
C VAL A 428 -14.22 15.55 17.82
N LEU A 429 -13.01 15.59 18.37
CA LEU A 429 -12.77 15.79 19.80
C LEU A 429 -12.94 17.25 20.24
N GLY A 430 -12.41 18.18 19.44
CA GLY A 430 -12.48 19.62 19.66
C GLY A 430 -13.18 20.35 18.51
N ASP A 431 -13.34 21.66 18.66
CA ASP A 431 -13.84 22.61 17.66
C ASP A 431 -15.09 22.16 16.86
N ARG A 432 -16.07 21.59 17.57
CA ARG A 432 -17.28 20.96 16.98
C ARG A 432 -18.10 21.88 16.08
N SER A 433 -18.12 23.18 16.35
CA SER A 433 -18.88 24.16 15.57
C SER A 433 -18.37 24.32 14.14
N ALA A 434 -17.05 24.24 13.94
CA ALA A 434 -16.42 24.37 12.63
C ALA A 434 -16.42 23.05 11.82
N HIS A 435 -16.65 21.92 12.49
CA HIS A 435 -16.50 20.58 11.89
C HIS A 435 -17.84 19.81 11.84
N ARG A 436 -18.93 20.51 11.50
CA ARG A 436 -20.23 19.87 11.30
C ARG A 436 -20.25 19.10 9.97
N PRO A 437 -20.73 17.84 9.95
CA PRO A 437 -20.83 17.08 8.72
C PRO A 437 -21.85 17.71 7.78
N VAL A 438 -21.50 17.79 6.50
CA VAL A 438 -22.39 18.29 5.43
C VAL A 438 -22.49 17.26 4.32
N PHE A 439 -23.43 17.42 3.38
CA PHE A 439 -23.54 16.53 2.23
C PHE A 439 -22.81 17.12 1.00
N HIS A 440 -21.48 17.14 1.02
CA HIS A 440 -20.65 17.79 -0.03
C HIS A 440 -20.16 16.78 -1.08
N VAL A 441 -21.08 16.26 -1.90
CA VAL A 441 -20.79 15.25 -2.95
C VAL A 441 -19.63 15.64 -3.91
N PRO A 442 -19.48 16.90 -4.36
CA PRO A 442 -18.38 17.32 -5.23
C PRO A 442 -16.97 17.04 -4.69
N GLN A 443 -16.79 16.80 -3.38
CA GLN A 443 -15.49 16.35 -2.85
C GLN A 443 -14.96 15.11 -3.55
N LEU A 444 -15.84 14.19 -3.97
CA LEU A 444 -15.44 13.01 -4.74
C LEU A 444 -14.95 13.37 -6.14
N LEU A 445 -15.57 14.38 -6.76
CA LEU A 445 -15.17 14.88 -8.07
C LEU A 445 -13.81 15.60 -7.97
N TYR A 446 -13.64 16.41 -6.92
CA TYR A 446 -12.38 17.07 -6.61
C TYR A 446 -11.27 16.05 -6.34
N PHE A 447 -11.57 14.97 -5.61
CA PHE A 447 -10.64 13.87 -5.41
C PHE A 447 -10.27 13.17 -6.73
N CYS A 448 -11.22 12.91 -7.62
CA CYS A 448 -10.92 12.33 -8.93
C CYS A 448 -9.98 13.23 -9.76
N ALA A 449 -10.25 14.54 -9.77
CA ALA A 449 -9.37 15.51 -10.43
C ALA A 449 -7.99 15.59 -9.77
N PHE A 450 -7.93 15.55 -8.43
CA PHE A 450 -6.67 15.49 -7.68
C PHE A 450 -5.84 14.26 -8.04
N VAL A 451 -6.47 13.09 -8.16
CA VAL A 451 -5.81 11.84 -8.58
C VAL A 451 -5.27 11.98 -10.01
N ALA A 452 -6.08 12.50 -10.94
CA ALA A 452 -5.65 12.73 -12.32
C ALA A 452 -4.48 13.72 -12.42
N ALA A 453 -4.53 14.83 -11.68
CA ALA A 453 -3.47 15.83 -11.64
C ALA A 453 -2.19 15.30 -10.99
N SER A 454 -2.30 14.56 -9.89
CA SER A 454 -1.16 13.93 -9.21
C SER A 454 -0.53 12.80 -10.04
N ALA A 455 -1.29 12.22 -10.98
CA ALA A 455 -0.87 11.16 -11.88
C ALA A 455 -0.79 11.63 -13.34
N LEU A 456 -0.48 12.91 -13.59
CA LEU A 456 -0.70 13.57 -14.88
C LEU A 456 -0.14 12.78 -16.09
N PRO A 457 1.10 12.24 -16.08
CA PRO A 457 1.60 11.46 -17.21
C PRO A 457 0.76 10.20 -17.49
N GLN A 458 0.28 9.51 -16.46
CA GLN A 458 -0.59 8.35 -16.59
C GLN A 458 -1.97 8.75 -17.12
N PHE A 459 -2.51 9.86 -16.61
CA PHE A 459 -3.80 10.39 -17.04
C PHE A 459 -3.77 10.81 -18.52
N VAL A 460 -2.71 11.47 -18.97
CA VAL A 460 -2.53 11.87 -20.38
C VAL A 460 -2.48 10.63 -21.28
N LEU A 461 -1.71 9.59 -20.91
CA LEU A 461 -1.68 8.34 -21.66
C LEU A 461 -3.04 7.64 -21.69
N TYR A 462 -3.79 7.68 -20.59
CA TYR A 462 -5.16 7.17 -20.55
C TYR A 462 -6.08 7.95 -21.50
N CYS A 463 -6.01 9.27 -21.53
CA CYS A 463 -6.79 10.09 -22.47
C CYS A 463 -6.45 9.74 -23.92
N PHE A 464 -5.18 9.57 -24.27
CA PHE A 464 -4.78 9.09 -25.60
C PHE A 464 -5.33 7.69 -25.91
N TRP A 465 -5.32 6.78 -24.94
CA TRP A 465 -5.92 5.45 -25.09
C TRP A 465 -7.43 5.52 -25.31
N VAL A 466 -8.15 6.38 -24.57
CA VAL A 466 -9.59 6.60 -24.74
C VAL A 466 -9.88 7.22 -26.12
N MET A 467 -9.11 8.23 -26.55
CA MET A 467 -9.30 8.84 -27.87
C MET A 467 -9.02 7.83 -29.00
N ARG A 468 -7.99 6.99 -28.86
CA ARG A 468 -7.65 5.97 -29.88
C ARG A 468 -8.66 4.83 -29.95
N ASN A 469 -9.12 4.33 -28.80
CA ASN A 469 -9.93 3.10 -28.74
C ASN A 469 -11.43 3.37 -28.57
N GLY A 470 -11.82 4.53 -28.03
CA GLY A 470 -13.21 4.94 -27.84
C GLY A 470 -13.92 5.27 -29.15
N PHE A 471 -13.17 5.72 -30.18
CA PHE A 471 -13.67 5.95 -31.54
C PHE A 471 -13.49 4.73 -32.46
N GLY A 472 -13.05 3.58 -31.94
CA GLY A 472 -12.91 2.36 -32.71
C GLY A 472 -14.28 1.81 -33.14
N THR A 473 -14.39 1.35 -34.39
CA THR A 473 -15.59 0.85 -35.08
C THR A 473 -16.10 -0.49 -34.55
N LYS A 474 -16.27 -0.63 -33.24
CA LYS A 474 -17.11 -1.71 -32.72
C LYS A 474 -18.55 -1.36 -33.10
N HIS A 475 -19.17 -2.11 -34.00
CA HIS A 475 -20.60 -1.99 -34.25
C HIS A 475 -21.33 -2.35 -32.95
N TRP A 476 -21.80 -1.33 -32.24
CA TRP A 476 -22.75 -1.52 -31.15
C TRP A 476 -24.08 -1.94 -31.76
N SER A 477 -24.75 -2.93 -31.17
CA SER A 477 -26.17 -3.13 -31.47
C SER A 477 -26.93 -1.87 -31.05
N ALA A 478 -27.99 -1.52 -31.79
CA ALA A 478 -28.81 -0.35 -31.48
C ALA A 478 -29.30 -0.36 -30.01
N ILE A 479 -29.67 -1.54 -29.50
CA ILE A 479 -30.10 -1.74 -28.11
C ILE A 479 -28.98 -1.40 -27.12
N SER A 480 -27.76 -1.89 -27.33
CA SER A 480 -26.63 -1.59 -26.44
C SER A 480 -26.24 -0.12 -26.48
N PHE A 481 -26.33 0.51 -27.66
CA PHE A 481 -26.06 1.94 -27.84
C PHE A 481 -27.06 2.80 -27.05
N TRP A 482 -28.37 2.57 -27.23
CA TRP A 482 -29.40 3.33 -26.51
C TRP A 482 -29.36 3.10 -25.00
N ARG A 483 -29.05 1.88 -24.54
CA ARG A 483 -28.82 1.61 -23.10
C ARG A 483 -27.64 2.39 -22.55
N PHE A 484 -26.52 2.42 -23.27
CA PHE A 484 -25.35 3.19 -22.85
C PHE A 484 -25.63 4.69 -22.85
N ALA A 485 -26.28 5.20 -23.90
CA ALA A 485 -26.68 6.59 -24.00
C ALA A 485 -27.62 6.99 -22.85
N ALA A 486 -28.65 6.18 -22.55
CA ALA A 486 -29.56 6.43 -21.44
C ALA A 486 -28.84 6.47 -20.08
N VAL A 487 -27.95 5.50 -19.81
CA VAL A 487 -27.16 5.47 -18.57
C VAL A 487 -26.24 6.69 -18.48
N ALA A 488 -25.57 7.07 -19.57
CA ALA A 488 -24.69 8.23 -19.62
C ALA A 488 -25.46 9.54 -19.39
N ILE A 489 -26.66 9.67 -19.98
CA ILE A 489 -27.54 10.82 -19.80
C ILE A 489 -27.99 10.92 -18.33
N VAL A 490 -28.53 9.83 -17.76
CA VAL A 490 -28.99 9.81 -16.36
C VAL A 490 -27.84 10.11 -15.40
N ALA A 491 -26.67 9.50 -15.61
CA ALA A 491 -25.48 9.77 -14.81
C ALA A 491 -24.99 11.22 -14.96
N GLY A 492 -25.04 11.77 -16.17
CA GLY A 492 -24.72 13.17 -16.46
C GLY A 492 -25.65 14.13 -15.71
N PHE A 493 -26.96 13.93 -15.80
CA PHE A 493 -27.94 14.72 -15.06
C PHE A 493 -27.75 14.61 -13.54
N ALA A 494 -27.52 13.40 -13.02
CA ALA A 494 -27.26 13.20 -11.60
C ALA A 494 -26.00 13.93 -11.12
N LEU A 495 -24.93 13.94 -11.92
CA LEU A 495 -23.69 14.68 -11.61
C LEU A 495 -23.90 16.19 -11.66
N VAL A 496 -24.61 16.70 -12.66
CA VAL A 496 -24.96 18.13 -12.76
C VAL A 496 -25.82 18.55 -11.58
N ALA A 497 -26.82 17.74 -11.19
CA ALA A 497 -27.65 17.99 -10.02
C ALA A 497 -26.83 17.96 -8.72
N ALA A 498 -25.90 17.01 -8.57
CA ALA A 498 -25.01 16.95 -7.43
C ALA A 498 -24.11 18.19 -7.33
N VAL A 499 -23.55 18.67 -8.45
CA VAL A 499 -22.77 19.92 -8.48
C VAL A 499 -23.65 21.15 -8.24
N HIS A 500 -24.90 21.14 -8.69
CA HIS A 500 -25.84 22.24 -8.44
C HIS A 500 -26.15 22.38 -6.95
N CYS A 501 -26.61 21.29 -6.33
CA CYS A 501 -27.14 21.30 -4.97
C CYS A 501 -26.08 21.15 -3.88
N CYS A 502 -24.94 20.53 -4.19
CA CYS A 502 -23.97 20.10 -3.17
C CYS A 502 -22.59 20.74 -3.32
N THR A 503 -22.38 21.74 -4.19
CA THR A 503 -21.13 22.53 -4.18
C THR A 503 -21.20 23.57 -3.08
N LEU A 504 -20.63 23.24 -1.92
CA LEU A 504 -20.67 24.06 -0.71
C LEU A 504 -19.33 24.78 -0.51
N ALA A 505 -19.36 26.09 -0.33
CA ALA A 505 -18.17 26.89 -0.01
C ALA A 505 -18.05 27.01 1.52
N HIS A 506 -16.96 26.51 2.09
CA HIS A 506 -16.69 26.69 3.51
C HIS A 506 -16.28 28.14 3.81
N PRO A 507 -16.70 28.76 4.92
CA PRO A 507 -16.27 30.11 5.30
C PRO A 507 -14.75 30.30 5.34
N TYR A 508 -14.01 29.36 5.96
CA TYR A 508 -12.54 29.38 5.93
C TYR A 508 -11.93 29.32 4.53
N LEU A 509 -12.54 28.60 3.58
CA LEU A 509 -12.08 28.56 2.19
C LEU A 509 -12.21 29.93 1.50
N LEU A 510 -13.17 30.75 1.94
CA LEU A 510 -13.43 32.09 1.40
C LEU A 510 -12.66 33.19 2.13
N ALA A 511 -12.21 32.94 3.36
CA ALA A 511 -11.59 33.93 4.23
C ALA A 511 -10.06 33.78 4.32
N ASP A 512 -9.52 32.56 4.21
CA ASP A 512 -8.10 32.30 4.46
C ASP A 512 -7.29 32.15 3.17
N ASN A 513 -6.57 33.22 2.80
CA ASN A 513 -5.71 33.27 1.61
C ASN A 513 -4.37 32.54 1.76
N ARG A 514 -4.08 31.94 2.93
CA ARG A 514 -2.88 31.12 3.15
C ARG A 514 -2.99 29.74 2.53
N HIS A 515 -4.21 29.28 2.25
CA HIS A 515 -4.47 27.97 1.67
C HIS A 515 -4.49 28.02 0.14
N PHE A 516 -3.80 27.08 -0.53
CA PHE A 516 -3.83 26.99 -1.99
C PHE A 516 -5.25 26.79 -2.55
N THR A 517 -6.11 26.09 -1.81
CA THR A 517 -7.51 25.84 -2.19
C THR A 517 -8.34 27.13 -2.25
N PHE A 518 -7.98 28.17 -1.49
CA PHE A 518 -8.56 29.51 -1.62
C PHE A 518 -8.38 30.06 -3.03
N TYR A 519 -7.17 29.97 -3.60
CA TYR A 519 -6.90 30.49 -4.93
C TYR A 519 -7.56 29.67 -6.04
N ILE A 520 -7.67 28.35 -5.88
CA ILE A 520 -8.46 27.53 -6.80
C ILE A 520 -9.92 27.98 -6.76
N TRP A 521 -10.49 28.14 -5.56
CA TRP A 521 -11.88 28.56 -5.42
C TRP A 521 -12.12 29.95 -6.03
N LYS A 522 -11.28 30.91 -5.68
CA LYS A 522 -11.36 32.30 -6.15
C LYS A 522 -11.12 32.45 -7.66
N ARG A 523 -10.10 31.79 -8.21
CA ARG A 523 -9.68 32.00 -9.62
C ARG A 523 -10.40 31.09 -10.61
N LEU A 524 -10.87 29.91 -10.19
CA LEU A 524 -11.56 28.96 -11.07
C LEU A 524 -13.06 28.97 -10.81
N PHE A 525 -13.50 28.62 -9.60
CA PHE A 525 -14.94 28.43 -9.32
C PHE A 525 -15.73 29.74 -9.27
N GLN A 526 -15.16 30.80 -8.72
CA GLN A 526 -15.79 32.12 -8.65
C GLN A 526 -15.67 32.94 -9.95
N ARG A 527 -14.94 32.44 -10.97
CA ARG A 527 -14.78 33.17 -12.24
C ARG A 527 -16.10 33.35 -12.98
N HIS A 528 -16.92 32.30 -13.03
CA HIS A 528 -18.25 32.35 -13.61
C HIS A 528 -19.11 31.20 -13.06
N TRP A 529 -20.40 31.44 -12.82
CA TRP A 529 -21.31 30.45 -12.21
C TRP A 529 -21.46 29.17 -13.02
N LEU A 530 -21.23 29.21 -14.34
CA LEU A 530 -21.24 28.04 -15.22
C LEU A 530 -20.02 27.12 -15.09
N VAL A 531 -18.88 27.61 -14.54
CA VAL A 531 -17.63 26.84 -14.51
C VAL A 531 -17.82 25.50 -13.80
N LYS A 532 -18.57 25.47 -12.69
CA LYS A 532 -18.83 24.23 -11.95
C LYS A 532 -19.50 23.15 -12.80
N TYR A 533 -20.40 23.52 -13.72
CA TYR A 533 -21.03 22.55 -14.64
C TYR A 533 -20.13 22.20 -15.82
N ALA A 534 -19.39 23.18 -16.35
CA ALA A 534 -18.44 22.96 -17.44
C ALA A 534 -17.33 21.96 -17.07
N LEU A 535 -17.01 21.82 -15.79
CA LEU A 535 -16.05 20.84 -15.28
C LEU A 535 -16.61 19.40 -15.17
N VAL A 536 -17.93 19.20 -15.24
CA VAL A 536 -18.56 17.86 -15.09
C VAL A 536 -18.01 16.83 -16.07
N PRO A 537 -17.88 17.10 -17.38
CA PRO A 537 -17.29 16.14 -18.32
C PRO A 537 -15.85 15.77 -17.96
N ALA A 538 -15.04 16.75 -17.53
CA ALA A 538 -13.68 16.50 -17.10
C ALA A 538 -13.63 15.59 -15.86
N TYR A 539 -14.52 15.80 -14.89
CA TYR A 539 -14.65 14.93 -13.71
C TYR A 539 -15.03 13.50 -14.09
N VAL A 540 -15.91 13.29 -15.07
CA VAL A 540 -16.28 11.96 -15.55
C VAL A 540 -15.07 11.22 -16.11
N VAL A 541 -14.24 11.89 -16.92
CA VAL A 541 -13.01 11.28 -17.47
C VAL A 541 -12.02 10.96 -16.35
N CYS A 542 -11.88 11.85 -15.36
CA CYS A 542 -11.02 11.61 -14.18
C CYS A 542 -11.52 10.42 -13.34
N ALA A 543 -12.83 10.31 -13.12
CA ALA A 543 -13.42 9.20 -12.38
C ALA A 543 -13.26 7.87 -13.12
N ALA A 544 -13.42 7.88 -14.46
CA ALA A 544 -13.16 6.72 -15.30
C ALA A 544 -11.67 6.30 -15.22
N PHE A 545 -10.74 7.25 -15.31
CA PHE A 545 -9.31 6.99 -15.12
C PHE A 545 -9.02 6.33 -13.77
N LEU A 546 -9.55 6.89 -12.68
CA LEU A 546 -9.40 6.34 -11.33
C LEU A 546 -9.91 4.89 -11.26
N TRP A 547 -11.09 4.62 -11.81
CA TRP A 547 -11.69 3.28 -11.79
C TRP A 547 -10.93 2.26 -12.64
N HIS A 548 -10.50 2.64 -13.84
CA HIS A 548 -9.83 1.72 -14.78
C HIS A 548 -8.37 1.45 -14.40
N SER A 549 -7.68 2.42 -13.81
CA SER A 549 -6.28 2.28 -13.40
C SER A 549 -6.06 1.34 -12.21
N MET A 550 -7.08 1.13 -11.36
CA MET A 550 -7.00 0.17 -10.26
C MET A 550 -7.02 -1.27 -10.79
N ASP A 551 -5.92 -2.01 -10.59
CA ASP A 551 -5.83 -3.43 -10.92
C ASP A 551 -6.22 -4.30 -9.72
N THR A 552 -7.52 -4.35 -9.43
CA THR A 552 -8.08 -5.18 -8.36
C THR A 552 -9.49 -5.64 -8.71
N ASN A 553 -10.03 -6.55 -7.90
CA ASN A 553 -11.39 -7.05 -8.09
C ASN A 553 -12.45 -5.94 -7.87
N THR A 554 -13.61 -6.08 -8.51
CA THR A 554 -14.69 -5.08 -8.44
C THR A 554 -15.13 -4.80 -7.00
N VAL A 555 -15.13 -5.81 -6.12
CA VAL A 555 -15.53 -5.64 -4.72
C VAL A 555 -14.57 -4.75 -3.95
N THR A 556 -13.27 -4.85 -4.18
CA THR A 556 -12.28 -3.94 -3.56
C THR A 556 -12.42 -2.53 -4.11
N LYS A 557 -12.71 -2.37 -5.42
CA LYS A 557 -13.02 -1.04 -6.00
C LYS A 557 -14.26 -0.42 -5.37
N VAL A 558 -15.33 -1.20 -5.16
CA VAL A 558 -16.54 -0.75 -4.47
C VAL A 558 -16.24 -0.42 -3.00
N ALA A 559 -15.50 -1.27 -2.29
CA ALA A 559 -15.07 -0.99 -0.91
C ALA A 559 -14.29 0.33 -0.82
N PHE A 560 -13.40 0.57 -1.78
CA PHE A 560 -12.61 1.79 -1.88
C PHE A 560 -13.49 3.01 -2.16
N ALA A 561 -14.45 2.91 -3.09
CA ALA A 561 -15.39 3.97 -3.41
C ALA A 561 -16.27 4.33 -2.21
N VAL A 562 -16.78 3.33 -1.47
CA VAL A 562 -17.57 3.54 -0.25
C VAL A 562 -16.72 4.20 0.84
N ALA A 563 -15.51 3.67 1.10
CA ALA A 563 -14.61 4.25 2.09
C ALA A 563 -14.24 5.71 1.77
N THR A 564 -13.93 5.99 0.51
CA THR A 564 -13.62 7.35 0.05
C THR A 564 -14.84 8.27 0.18
N SER A 565 -16.05 7.78 -0.14
CA SER A 565 -17.31 8.52 -0.01
C SER A 565 -17.61 8.90 1.44
N VAL A 566 -17.48 7.94 2.36
CA VAL A 566 -17.72 8.17 3.80
C VAL A 566 -16.69 9.14 4.40
N CYS A 567 -15.45 9.13 3.92
CA CYS A 567 -14.44 10.11 4.36
C CYS A 567 -14.67 11.52 3.81
N LEU A 568 -15.04 11.64 2.53
CA LEU A 568 -14.96 12.92 1.81
C LEU A 568 -16.30 13.66 1.71
N ILE A 569 -17.43 12.97 1.55
CA ILE A 569 -18.74 13.64 1.44
C ILE A 569 -19.06 14.47 2.70
N PRO A 570 -18.83 13.96 3.93
CA PRO A 570 -19.09 14.72 5.16
C PRO A 570 -18.19 15.96 5.35
N ALA A 571 -17.05 16.03 4.65
CA ALA A 571 -16.07 17.08 4.84
C ALA A 571 -16.50 18.38 4.13
N HIS A 572 -16.85 19.39 4.93
CA HIS A 572 -17.28 20.69 4.41
C HIS A 572 -16.12 21.50 3.79
N LEU A 573 -14.95 21.48 4.42
CA LEU A 573 -13.77 22.21 3.93
C LEU A 573 -13.11 21.45 2.76
N LEU A 574 -12.85 22.15 1.65
CA LEU A 574 -12.01 21.64 0.58
C LEU A 574 -10.54 21.74 1.00
N GLU A 575 -9.99 20.63 1.47
CA GLU A 575 -8.60 20.51 1.89
C GLU A 575 -7.99 19.23 1.31
N PHE A 576 -6.90 19.38 0.55
CA PHE A 576 -6.26 18.25 -0.14
C PHE A 576 -5.67 17.19 0.80
N ARG A 577 -5.49 17.52 2.08
CA ARG A 577 -5.02 16.60 3.12
C ARG A 577 -5.97 15.42 3.32
N TYR A 578 -7.28 15.62 3.12
CA TYR A 578 -8.26 14.54 3.20
C TYR A 578 -8.09 13.51 2.06
N PHE A 579 -7.41 13.89 0.98
CA PHE A 579 -7.18 13.03 -0.18
C PHE A 579 -5.95 12.12 -0.04
N ILE A 580 -5.08 12.34 0.95
CA ILE A 580 -3.81 11.61 1.12
C ILE A 580 -4.03 10.10 1.24
N VAL A 581 -4.87 9.66 2.19
CA VAL A 581 -5.11 8.22 2.42
C VAL A 581 -5.79 7.55 1.23
N PRO A 582 -6.90 8.06 0.67
CA PRO A 582 -7.51 7.42 -0.49
C PRO A 582 -6.59 7.45 -1.73
N TYR A 583 -5.80 8.52 -1.93
CA TYR A 583 -4.78 8.55 -2.98
C TYR A 583 -3.72 7.47 -2.79
N ALA A 584 -3.19 7.31 -1.57
CA ALA A 584 -2.20 6.28 -1.27
C ALA A 584 -2.75 4.87 -1.53
N VAL A 585 -3.97 4.58 -1.05
CA VAL A 585 -4.62 3.29 -1.29
C VAL A 585 -4.82 3.07 -2.80
N TRP A 586 -5.35 4.05 -3.54
CA TRP A 586 -5.50 3.95 -4.99
C TRP A 586 -4.16 3.70 -5.70
N ARG A 587 -3.15 4.54 -5.44
CA ARG A 587 -1.82 4.48 -6.07
C ARG A 587 -1.16 3.11 -5.88
N LEU A 588 -1.29 2.52 -4.70
CA LEU A 588 -0.75 1.19 -4.41
C LEU A 588 -1.52 0.03 -5.05
N HIS A 589 -2.70 0.28 -5.63
CA HIS A 589 -3.44 -0.68 -6.47
C HIS A 589 -3.20 -0.49 -7.99
N VAL A 590 -2.53 0.58 -8.42
CA VAL A 590 -2.24 0.83 -9.83
C VAL A 590 -1.13 -0.11 -10.34
N GLY A 591 -1.27 -0.66 -11.54
CA GLY A 591 -0.18 -1.37 -12.25
C GLY A 591 0.24 -2.72 -11.64
N GLY A 592 -0.68 -3.46 -11.02
CA GLY A 592 -0.44 -4.83 -10.52
C GLY A 592 -0.57 -5.95 -11.56
N GLY A 593 -1.00 -5.59 -12.77
CA GLY A 593 -1.53 -6.51 -13.78
C GLY A 593 -0.57 -6.82 -14.92
N GLY A 594 -1.02 -7.63 -15.89
CA GLY A 594 -0.20 -8.18 -16.98
C GLY A 594 0.56 -7.15 -17.83
N ASP A 595 0.04 -5.93 -17.93
CA ASP A 595 0.69 -4.79 -18.57
C ASP A 595 1.20 -3.83 -17.48
N ALA A 596 2.39 -4.13 -16.95
CA ALA A 596 3.03 -3.25 -15.97
C ALA A 596 3.20 -1.86 -16.59
N GLN A 597 2.80 -0.82 -15.86
CA GLN A 597 2.99 0.55 -16.33
C GLN A 597 4.48 0.79 -16.65
N PRO A 598 4.79 1.45 -17.78
CA PRO A 598 6.17 1.72 -18.13
C PRO A 598 6.84 2.56 -17.03
N ARG A 599 8.02 2.14 -16.58
CA ARG A 599 8.72 2.79 -15.45
C ARG A 599 8.95 4.28 -15.68
N TRP A 600 9.18 4.68 -16.93
CA TRP A 600 9.36 6.09 -17.30
C TRP A 600 8.17 6.97 -16.89
N VAL A 601 6.95 6.42 -16.88
CA VAL A 601 5.74 7.17 -16.49
C VAL A 601 5.76 7.54 -15.01
N LEU A 602 6.27 6.66 -14.14
CA LEU A 602 6.42 6.97 -12.72
C LEU A 602 7.59 7.91 -12.45
N PHE A 603 8.67 7.82 -13.23
CA PHE A 603 9.78 8.78 -13.15
C PHE A 603 9.34 10.18 -13.58
N THR A 604 8.58 10.31 -14.67
CA THR A 604 8.02 11.60 -15.10
C THR A 604 7.01 12.13 -14.09
N GLU A 605 6.19 11.25 -13.49
CA GLU A 605 5.27 11.66 -12.42
C GLU A 605 6.03 12.23 -11.22
N LEU A 606 7.07 11.54 -10.74
CA LEU A 606 7.91 12.05 -9.64
C LEU A 606 8.55 13.39 -10.00
N ALA A 607 9.05 13.54 -11.22
CA ALA A 607 9.59 14.81 -11.69
C ALA A 607 8.52 15.92 -11.68
N THR A 608 7.28 15.63 -12.11
CA THR A 608 6.19 16.62 -12.05
C THR A 608 5.85 17.05 -10.62
N HIS A 609 5.93 16.15 -9.63
CA HIS A 609 5.73 16.52 -8.23
C HIS A 609 6.77 17.52 -7.73
N PHE A 610 8.04 17.33 -8.10
CA PHE A 610 9.11 18.29 -7.75
C PHE A 610 8.93 19.63 -8.47
N VAL A 611 8.56 19.62 -9.76
CA VAL A 611 8.33 20.86 -10.52
C VAL A 611 7.18 21.66 -9.90
N VAL A 612 6.03 21.02 -9.62
CA VAL A 612 4.88 21.68 -8.98
C VAL A 612 5.31 22.37 -7.68
N ARG A 613 6.13 21.70 -6.87
CA ARG A 613 6.65 22.24 -5.61
C ARG A 613 7.53 23.47 -5.81
N GLU A 614 8.44 23.47 -6.78
CA GLU A 614 9.28 24.64 -7.07
C GLU A 614 8.46 25.83 -7.55
N TYR A 615 7.42 25.61 -8.36
CA TYR A 615 6.54 26.67 -8.83
C TYR A 615 5.63 27.25 -7.73
N THR A 616 5.33 26.48 -6.68
CA THR A 616 4.55 26.97 -5.52
C THR A 616 5.38 27.74 -4.48
N LYS A 617 6.71 27.86 -4.66
CA LYS A 617 7.57 28.64 -3.75
C LYS A 617 7.53 30.16 -4.01
N ASN A 618 7.09 30.56 -5.20
CA ASN A 618 6.86 31.95 -5.59
C ASN A 618 5.39 32.32 -5.35
#